data_AF-A0A0Q8L6X7-F1
#
_entry.id   AF-A0A0Q8L6X7-F1
#
_cell.length_a   1.000
_cell.length_b   1.000
_cell.length_c   1.000
_cell.angle_alpha   90.00
_cell.angle_beta   90.00
_cell.angle_gamma   90.00
#
_symmetry.space_group_name_H-M   'P 1'
#
loop_
_entity.id
_entity.type
_entity.pdbx_description
1 polymer ?
#
loop_
_entity_poly.entity_id
_entity_poly.type
_entity_poly.pdbx_seq_one_letter_code
_entity_poly.pdbx_strand_id
1 'polypeptide(L)'
;MSFFNLISTGGLALAASLAVSTAAFAASPAPAAPAPAPAAPAGSDRITNPVAEFAGIDKITGRIITFDVYIDETVQFGALQVTPRVCYSRPQTEEPKTDSFVEVDEITLDRKIRRIFTGWMFAESPGLNAVEHAVYDVWLKECKQKSDVPSPGATKADATKADASKPAAKPTTAKPAATSDVEQPAPTEPDTSDTN
;
A
#
# COMPACT_ATOMS: atom_id res chain seq x y z
N MET A 1 46.85 18.89 21.00
CA MET A 1 47.95 18.04 20.53
C MET A 1 47.68 17.65 19.09
N SER A 2 48.45 18.24 18.17
CA SER A 2 48.57 17.79 16.79
C SER A 2 49.22 16.41 16.76
N PHE A 3 48.69 15.48 15.95
CA PHE A 3 49.50 14.41 15.37
C PHE A 3 49.06 14.18 13.92
N PHE A 4 49.90 14.72 13.03
CA PHE A 4 50.10 14.29 11.66
C PHE A 4 50.17 12.76 11.58
N ASN A 5 49.56 12.18 10.54
CA ASN A 5 50.16 11.00 9.92
C ASN A 5 50.19 11.16 8.41
N LEU A 6 51.39 10.93 7.92
CA LEU A 6 51.97 11.16 6.62
C LEU A 6 52.33 9.77 6.07
N ILE A 7 52.42 9.64 4.74
CA ILE A 7 53.15 8.60 3.98
C ILE A 7 52.38 7.30 3.72
N SER A 8 52.04 7.03 2.44
CA SER A 8 52.85 6.06 1.68
C SER A 8 52.53 6.10 0.18
N THR A 9 53.56 6.49 -0.54
CA THR A 9 53.83 6.39 -1.97
C THR A 9 53.71 4.95 -2.48
N GLY A 10 53.23 4.77 -3.70
CA GLY A 10 53.24 3.47 -4.39
C GLY A 10 52.73 3.60 -5.83
N GLY A 11 53.59 4.08 -6.73
CA GLY A 11 53.31 4.12 -8.16
C GLY A 11 53.49 2.75 -8.83
N LEU A 12 52.82 2.54 -9.94
CA LEU A 12 53.37 1.75 -11.05
C LEU A 12 52.95 2.40 -12.36
N ALA A 13 53.96 2.89 -13.07
CA ALA A 13 53.87 3.43 -14.40
C ALA A 13 53.75 2.30 -15.43
N LEU A 14 52.91 2.48 -16.44
CA LEU A 14 53.06 1.85 -17.74
C LEU A 14 52.86 2.95 -18.80
N ALA A 15 53.98 3.49 -19.24
CA ALA A 15 54.08 4.38 -20.38
C ALA A 15 53.95 3.56 -21.66
N ALA A 16 52.91 3.83 -22.46
CA ALA A 16 52.83 3.41 -23.85
C ALA A 16 52.96 4.67 -24.73
N SER A 17 54.19 4.95 -25.16
CA SER A 17 54.53 6.01 -26.10
C SER A 17 54.14 5.59 -27.52
N LEU A 18 53.00 6.08 -28.01
CA LEU A 18 52.69 6.10 -29.43
C LEU A 18 53.15 7.44 -30.01
N ALA A 19 54.21 7.41 -30.80
CA ALA A 19 54.68 8.54 -31.58
C ALA A 19 53.62 8.87 -32.65
N VAL A 20 52.94 10.00 -32.49
CA VAL A 20 52.07 10.57 -33.53
C VAL A 20 52.83 11.69 -34.24
N SER A 21 53.11 11.46 -35.52
CA SER A 21 53.69 12.41 -36.46
C SER A 21 52.88 13.70 -36.52
N THR A 22 53.56 14.84 -36.36
CA THR A 22 52.98 16.17 -36.56
C THR A 22 52.84 16.46 -38.06
N ALA A 23 51.68 16.13 -38.64
CA ALA A 23 51.23 16.76 -39.88
C ALA A 23 50.43 18.00 -39.50
N ALA A 24 51.01 19.19 -39.71
CA ALA A 24 50.33 20.46 -39.55
C ALA A 24 49.25 20.59 -40.64
N PHE A 25 48.01 20.22 -40.30
CA PHE A 25 46.84 20.48 -41.13
C PHE A 25 46.27 21.83 -40.71
N ALA A 26 46.49 22.86 -41.54
CA ALA A 26 45.84 24.15 -41.40
C ALA A 26 44.34 23.99 -41.70
N ALA A 27 43.54 23.80 -40.65
CA ALA A 27 42.09 23.74 -40.74
C ALA A 27 41.49 25.13 -40.46
N SER A 28 40.79 25.68 -41.46
CA SER A 28 39.96 26.89 -41.31
C SER A 28 38.89 26.69 -40.23
N PRO A 29 38.55 27.72 -39.43
CA PRO A 29 37.51 27.61 -38.42
C PRO A 29 36.13 27.52 -39.09
N ALA A 30 35.49 26.36 -39.00
CA ALA A 30 34.09 26.18 -39.36
C ALA A 30 33.18 26.80 -38.28
N PRO A 31 32.05 27.45 -38.64
CA PRO A 31 31.14 28.02 -37.66
C PRO A 31 30.50 26.92 -36.82
N ALA A 32 30.57 27.06 -35.49
CA ALA A 32 29.96 26.15 -34.54
C ALA A 32 28.43 26.11 -34.75
N ALA A 33 27.90 24.93 -35.04
CA ALA A 33 26.45 24.71 -35.08
C ALA A 33 25.84 24.98 -33.69
N PRO A 34 24.64 25.59 -33.60
CA PRO A 34 23.98 25.84 -32.33
C PRO A 34 23.69 24.52 -31.61
N ALA A 35 24.11 24.41 -30.35
CA ALA A 35 23.80 23.27 -29.50
C ALA A 35 22.28 23.12 -29.33
N PRO A 36 21.73 21.89 -29.36
CA PRO A 36 20.31 21.67 -29.14
C PRO A 36 19.90 22.14 -27.74
N ALA A 37 18.85 22.95 -27.67
CA ALA A 37 18.28 23.41 -26.40
C ALA A 37 17.73 22.21 -25.60
N PRO A 38 17.83 22.22 -24.26
CA PRO A 38 17.27 21.16 -23.44
C PRO A 38 15.75 21.12 -23.59
N ALA A 39 15.21 19.96 -23.98
CA ALA A 39 13.77 19.72 -24.00
C ALA A 39 13.21 19.82 -22.58
N ALA A 40 12.15 20.60 -22.38
CA ALA A 40 11.43 20.66 -21.11
C ALA A 40 10.85 19.27 -20.77
N PRO A 41 10.85 18.86 -19.49
CA PRO A 41 10.31 17.56 -19.10
C PRO A 41 8.80 17.52 -19.42
N ALA A 42 8.37 16.48 -20.13
CA ALA A 42 6.95 16.22 -20.35
C ALA A 42 6.26 16.05 -18.98
N GLY A 43 5.30 16.92 -18.69
CA GLY A 43 4.48 16.84 -17.48
C GLY A 43 3.70 15.54 -17.50
N SER A 44 3.86 14.74 -16.45
CA SER A 44 3.17 13.46 -16.34
C SER A 44 1.72 13.73 -15.92
N ASP A 45 0.76 13.57 -16.83
CA ASP A 45 -0.66 13.79 -16.51
C ASP A 45 -1.13 12.67 -15.57
N ARG A 46 -1.33 12.99 -14.30
CA ARG A 46 -1.74 12.05 -13.25
C ARG A 46 -3.15 12.40 -12.80
N ILE A 47 -4.01 11.41 -12.79
CA ILE A 47 -5.40 11.54 -12.36
C ILE A 47 -5.47 11.12 -10.90
N THR A 48 -5.96 12.01 -10.04
CA THR A 48 -6.20 11.69 -8.61
C THR A 48 -7.55 11.02 -8.47
N ASN A 49 -7.59 9.90 -7.75
CA ASN A 49 -8.79 9.10 -7.58
C ASN A 49 -9.20 9.01 -6.10
N PRO A 50 -10.50 9.11 -5.78
CA PRO A 50 -11.02 9.00 -4.42
C PRO A 50 -11.16 7.55 -3.92
N VAL A 51 -11.00 6.55 -4.79
CA VAL A 51 -11.12 5.13 -4.45
C VAL A 51 -9.91 4.36 -4.96
N ALA A 52 -9.36 3.50 -4.10
CA ALA A 52 -8.35 2.51 -4.42
C ALA A 52 -8.98 1.10 -4.34
N GLU A 53 -8.91 0.35 -5.43
CA GLU A 53 -9.30 -1.07 -5.46
C GLU A 53 -8.10 -1.93 -5.11
N PHE A 54 -8.25 -2.75 -4.09
CA PHE A 54 -7.25 -3.72 -3.65
C PHE A 54 -7.71 -5.13 -3.94
N ALA A 55 -6.76 -6.00 -4.26
CA ALA A 55 -6.97 -7.43 -4.23
C ALA A 55 -6.25 -8.01 -3.01
N GLY A 56 -6.94 -8.92 -2.32
CA GLY A 56 -6.39 -9.65 -1.19
C GLY A 56 -6.51 -11.15 -1.41
N ILE A 57 -5.45 -11.90 -1.13
CA ILE A 57 -5.49 -13.36 -1.12
C ILE A 57 -5.39 -13.86 0.32
N ASP A 58 -6.22 -14.85 0.65
CA ASP A 58 -6.02 -15.68 1.83
C ASP A 58 -5.23 -16.93 1.41
N LYS A 59 -3.98 -17.05 1.88
CA LYS A 59 -3.07 -18.16 1.58
C LYS A 59 -3.55 -19.50 2.15
N ILE A 60 -4.43 -19.47 3.16
CA ILE A 60 -4.98 -20.68 3.78
C ILE A 60 -6.12 -21.24 2.93
N THR A 61 -7.02 -20.37 2.47
CA THR A 61 -8.19 -20.79 1.69
C THR A 61 -7.98 -20.73 0.17
N GLY A 62 -6.92 -20.07 -0.29
CA GLY A 62 -6.62 -19.83 -1.70
C GLY A 62 -7.60 -18.88 -2.39
N ARG A 63 -8.48 -18.20 -1.64
CA ARG A 63 -9.47 -17.27 -2.22
C ARG A 63 -8.86 -15.88 -2.38
N ILE A 64 -9.02 -15.32 -3.58
CA ILE A 64 -8.74 -13.92 -3.89
C ILE A 64 -10.06 -13.17 -3.81
N ILE A 65 -10.08 -12.08 -3.04
CA ILE A 65 -11.19 -11.13 -3.02
C ILE A 65 -10.70 -9.77 -3.51
N THR A 66 -11.63 -8.99 -4.01
CA THR A 66 -11.35 -7.61 -4.41
C THR A 66 -12.27 -6.70 -3.62
N PHE A 67 -11.71 -5.63 -3.09
CA PHE A 67 -12.44 -4.68 -2.25
C PHE A 67 -12.00 -3.25 -2.56
N ASP A 68 -12.98 -2.37 -2.62
CA ASP A 68 -12.76 -0.95 -2.84
C ASP A 68 -12.59 -0.25 -1.49
N VAL A 69 -11.58 0.62 -1.40
CA VAL A 69 -11.28 1.41 -0.21
C VAL A 69 -11.23 2.88 -0.59
N TYR A 70 -11.98 3.70 0.13
CA TYR A 70 -11.93 5.14 -0.03
C TYR A 70 -10.62 5.69 0.54
N ILE A 71 -10.11 6.78 -0.05
CA ILE A 71 -8.92 7.46 0.48
C ILE A 71 -9.17 7.90 1.93
N ASP A 72 -8.15 7.69 2.78
CA ASP A 72 -8.15 7.94 4.23
C ASP A 72 -9.12 7.10 5.06
N GLU A 73 -9.81 6.14 4.45
CA GLU A 73 -10.60 5.15 5.17
C GLU A 73 -9.80 3.86 5.38
N THR A 74 -10.07 3.18 6.49
CA THR A 74 -9.43 1.91 6.83
C THR A 74 -10.41 0.77 6.62
N VAL A 75 -10.06 -0.18 5.76
CA VAL A 75 -10.81 -1.42 5.57
C VAL A 75 -10.01 -2.59 6.13
N GLN A 76 -10.71 -3.54 6.75
CA GLN A 76 -10.10 -4.73 7.30
C GLN A 76 -10.22 -5.91 6.34
N PHE A 77 -9.10 -6.53 6.03
CA PHE A 77 -8.99 -7.79 5.29
C PHE A 77 -8.28 -8.84 6.16
N GLY A 78 -9.05 -9.78 6.69
CA GLY A 78 -8.52 -10.78 7.63
C GLY A 78 -7.94 -10.11 8.88
N ALA A 79 -6.64 -10.30 9.09
CA ALA A 79 -5.88 -9.67 10.18
C ALA A 79 -5.21 -8.34 9.77
N LEU A 80 -5.34 -7.92 8.52
CA LEU A 80 -4.73 -6.69 8.00
C LEU A 80 -5.74 -5.56 7.95
N GLN A 81 -5.30 -4.35 8.29
CA GLN A 81 -6.03 -3.10 8.14
C GLN A 81 -5.31 -2.27 7.08
N VAL A 82 -6.00 -2.00 5.98
CA VAL A 82 -5.45 -1.33 4.79
C VAL A 82 -6.01 0.08 4.74
N THR A 83 -5.12 1.06 4.68
CA THR A 83 -5.48 2.50 4.64
C THR A 83 -4.72 3.18 3.50
N PRO A 84 -5.36 3.37 2.32
CA PRO A 84 -4.79 4.16 1.24
C PRO A 84 -4.83 5.65 1.58
N ARG A 85 -3.72 6.35 1.40
CA ARG A 85 -3.64 7.82 1.58
C ARG A 85 -3.80 8.58 0.27
N VAL A 86 -3.37 7.96 -0.83
CA VAL A 86 -3.40 8.59 -2.15
C VAL A 86 -3.50 7.51 -3.21
N CYS A 87 -4.20 7.76 -4.30
CA CYS A 87 -4.30 6.83 -5.43
C CYS A 87 -4.28 7.61 -6.74
N TYR A 88 -3.26 7.37 -7.57
CA TYR A 88 -3.08 8.00 -8.87
C TYR A 88 -3.23 6.98 -9.99
N SER A 89 -3.88 7.38 -11.07
CA SER A 89 -3.94 6.63 -12.32
C SER A 89 -3.52 7.49 -13.51
N ARG A 90 -3.38 6.84 -14.66
CA ARG A 90 -3.09 7.48 -15.94
C ARG A 90 -4.30 7.49 -16.86
N PRO A 91 -4.38 8.45 -17.80
CA PRO A 91 -5.34 8.38 -18.88
C PRO A 91 -5.05 7.15 -19.74
N GLN A 92 -6.11 6.58 -20.32
CA GLN A 92 -6.05 5.38 -21.17
C GLN A 92 -5.28 5.58 -22.48
N THR A 93 -4.88 6.81 -22.80
CA THR A 93 -4.06 7.17 -23.97
C THR A 93 -2.56 6.98 -23.72
N GLU A 94 -2.13 6.81 -22.47
CA GLU A 94 -0.75 6.54 -22.07
C GLU A 94 -0.61 5.10 -21.54
N GLU A 95 0.63 4.67 -21.29
CA GLU A 95 0.88 3.40 -20.62
C GLU A 95 0.22 3.39 -19.22
N PRO A 96 -0.57 2.36 -18.87
CA PRO A 96 -1.17 2.24 -17.55
C PRO A 96 -0.09 2.31 -16.47
N LYS A 97 -0.25 3.26 -15.56
CA LYS A 97 0.64 3.38 -14.40
C LYS A 97 -0.15 3.87 -13.21
N THR A 98 -0.48 2.93 -12.34
CA THR A 98 -1.37 3.15 -11.21
C THR A 98 -0.57 2.92 -9.94
N ASP A 99 -0.43 3.98 -9.15
CA ASP A 99 0.33 3.96 -7.92
C ASP A 99 -0.50 4.50 -6.75
N SER A 100 -0.33 3.89 -5.58
CA SER A 100 -1.02 4.30 -4.36
C SER A 100 -0.07 4.26 -3.18
N PHE A 101 -0.11 5.29 -2.34
CA PHE A 101 0.59 5.27 -1.06
C PHE A 101 -0.33 4.67 -0.01
N VAL A 102 0.12 3.58 0.63
CA VAL A 102 -0.71 2.75 1.49
C VAL A 102 0.01 2.51 2.81
N GLU A 103 -0.77 2.60 3.89
CA GLU A 103 -0.38 2.13 5.22
C GLU A 103 -1.11 0.82 5.50
N VAL A 104 -0.39 -0.22 5.90
CA VAL A 104 -0.97 -1.50 6.31
C VAL A 104 -0.55 -1.83 7.73
N ASP A 105 -1.56 -2.03 8.56
CA ASP A 105 -1.43 -2.43 9.95
C ASP A 105 -1.88 -3.89 10.13
N GLU A 106 -1.17 -4.63 10.96
CA GLU A 106 -1.48 -6.01 11.35
C GLU A 106 -2.12 -6.01 12.75
N ILE A 107 -3.20 -6.77 12.90
CA ILE A 107 -3.80 -7.11 14.19
C ILE A 107 -3.22 -8.45 14.64
N THR A 108 -2.35 -8.42 15.64
CA THR A 108 -1.73 -9.65 16.17
C THR A 108 -2.73 -10.47 17.00
N LEU A 109 -2.36 -11.71 17.35
CA LEU A 109 -3.18 -12.58 18.22
C LEU A 109 -3.45 -11.95 19.60
N ASP A 110 -2.54 -11.11 20.09
CA ASP A 110 -2.68 -10.35 21.33
C ASP A 110 -3.62 -9.13 21.19
N ARG A 111 -4.23 -8.93 20.01
CA ARG A 111 -5.02 -7.74 19.65
C ARG A 111 -4.22 -6.43 19.69
N LYS A 112 -2.92 -6.50 19.43
CA LYS A 112 -2.08 -5.30 19.26
C LYS A 112 -2.06 -4.91 17.78
N ILE A 113 -2.20 -3.61 17.52
CA ILE A 113 -2.10 -3.05 16.17
C ILE A 113 -0.65 -2.63 15.94
N ARG A 114 -0.03 -3.14 14.88
CA ARG A 114 1.33 -2.78 14.49
C ARG A 114 1.39 -2.51 13.01
N ARG A 115 2.06 -1.42 12.64
CA ARG A 115 2.37 -1.10 11.26
C ARG A 115 3.39 -2.06 10.67
N ILE A 116 2.99 -2.77 9.61
CA ILE A 116 3.87 -3.71 8.91
C ILE A 116 4.35 -3.16 7.57
N PHE A 117 3.62 -2.21 6.98
CA PHE A 117 3.99 -1.61 5.71
C PHE A 117 3.57 -0.15 5.62
N THR A 118 4.44 0.66 5.03
CA THR A 118 4.16 2.03 4.60
C THR A 118 4.94 2.31 3.34
N GLY A 119 4.25 2.54 2.23
CA GLY A 119 4.94 2.78 0.98
C GLY A 119 4.04 2.88 -0.22
N TRP A 120 4.69 3.02 -1.38
CA TRP A 120 4.03 3.03 -2.68
C TRP A 120 3.80 1.61 -3.16
N MET A 121 2.56 1.29 -3.50
CA MET A 121 2.16 0.07 -4.19
C MET A 121 1.87 0.38 -5.66
N PHE A 122 2.16 -0.57 -6.55
CA PHE A 122 2.01 -0.42 -8.00
C PHE A 122 1.08 -1.50 -8.55
N ALA A 123 0.03 -1.12 -9.27
CA ALA A 123 -0.92 -2.08 -9.79
C ALA A 123 -0.33 -2.95 -10.91
N GLU A 124 0.51 -2.37 -11.76
CA GLU A 124 1.11 -3.06 -12.91
C GLU A 124 2.31 -3.93 -12.51
N SER A 125 2.83 -3.74 -11.30
CA SER A 125 3.92 -4.54 -10.75
C SER A 125 3.68 -4.86 -9.27
N PRO A 126 2.68 -5.70 -8.95
CA PRO A 126 2.37 -6.05 -7.57
C PRO A 126 3.58 -6.64 -6.84
N GLY A 127 4.39 -7.46 -7.52
CA GLY A 127 5.58 -8.09 -6.92
C GLY A 127 6.70 -7.14 -6.48
N LEU A 128 6.62 -5.84 -6.81
CA LEU A 128 7.63 -4.86 -6.38
C LEU A 128 7.36 -4.35 -4.96
N ASN A 129 6.09 -4.10 -4.62
CA ASN A 129 5.69 -3.50 -3.35
C ASN A 129 4.30 -4.00 -2.90
N ALA A 130 4.03 -5.30 -3.03
CA ALA A 130 2.88 -5.94 -2.40
C ALA A 130 3.16 -6.15 -0.90
N VAL A 131 2.09 -6.16 -0.10
CA VAL A 131 2.19 -6.56 1.30
C VAL A 131 1.99 -8.06 1.37
N GLU A 132 3.09 -8.76 1.63
CA GLU A 132 3.10 -10.20 1.81
C GLU A 132 3.08 -10.53 3.30
N HIS A 133 1.94 -11.00 3.81
CA HIS A 133 1.84 -11.52 5.17
C HIS A 133 1.95 -13.06 5.17
N ALA A 134 2.21 -13.66 6.33
CA ALA A 134 2.30 -15.12 6.45
C ALA A 134 1.00 -15.85 6.05
N VAL A 135 -0.14 -15.16 6.14
CA VAL A 135 -1.49 -15.70 5.91
C VAL A 135 -2.25 -14.96 4.81
N TYR A 136 -2.01 -13.66 4.65
CA TYR A 136 -2.78 -12.80 3.76
C TYR A 136 -1.85 -11.99 2.85
N ASP A 137 -2.12 -11.88 1.56
CA ASP A 137 -1.44 -10.85 0.75
C ASP A 137 -2.42 -9.79 0.32
N VAL A 138 -1.94 -8.56 0.22
CA VAL A 138 -2.70 -7.43 -0.30
C VAL A 138 -1.85 -6.69 -1.32
N TRP A 139 -2.45 -6.38 -2.46
CA TRP A 139 -1.84 -5.55 -3.48
C TRP A 139 -2.86 -4.62 -4.12
N LEU A 140 -2.36 -3.50 -4.64
CA LEU A 140 -3.16 -2.55 -5.40
C LEU A 140 -3.55 -3.18 -6.74
N LYS A 141 -4.80 -3.01 -7.15
CA LYS A 141 -5.31 -3.50 -8.44
C LYS A 141 -5.64 -2.36 -9.39
N GLU A 142 -6.33 -1.32 -8.93
CA GLU A 142 -6.67 -0.15 -9.75
C GLU A 142 -7.04 1.06 -8.86
N CYS A 143 -6.99 2.27 -9.40
CA CYS A 143 -7.59 3.45 -8.80
C CYS A 143 -8.84 3.87 -9.59
N LYS A 144 -9.97 4.06 -8.90
CA LYS A 144 -11.26 4.35 -9.54
C LYS A 144 -11.83 5.71 -9.11
N GLN A 145 -12.57 6.35 -10.01
CA GLN A 145 -13.33 7.57 -9.71
C GLN A 145 -14.62 7.30 -8.91
N LYS A 146 -15.19 6.10 -9.06
CA LYS A 146 -16.44 5.69 -8.42
C LYS A 146 -16.32 4.24 -7.95
N SER A 147 -16.98 3.93 -6.84
CA SER A 147 -17.14 2.57 -6.32
C SER A 147 -18.63 2.21 -6.27
N ASP A 148 -18.93 0.92 -6.42
CA ASP A 148 -20.27 0.36 -6.18
C ASP A 148 -20.59 0.26 -4.68
N VAL A 149 -19.58 0.40 -3.81
CA VAL A 149 -19.73 0.38 -2.35
C VAL A 149 -20.05 1.79 -1.84
N PRO A 150 -21.14 1.98 -1.07
CA PRO A 150 -21.48 3.27 -0.48
C PRO A 150 -20.36 3.82 0.41
N SER A 151 -20.02 5.09 0.25
CA SER A 151 -19.02 5.74 1.10
C SER A 151 -19.49 5.82 2.56
N PRO A 152 -18.61 5.52 3.55
CA PRO A 152 -18.95 5.63 4.98
C PRO A 152 -19.47 7.02 5.42
N GLY A 153 -19.16 8.07 4.65
CA GLY A 153 -19.65 9.43 4.90
C GLY A 153 -21.13 9.64 4.55
N ALA A 154 -21.66 8.90 3.56
CA ALA A 154 -23.07 8.99 3.17
C ALA A 154 -23.99 8.43 4.28
N THR A 155 -23.56 7.35 4.93
CA THR A 155 -24.33 6.71 6.02
C THR A 155 -24.34 7.55 7.30
N LYS A 156 -23.30 8.36 7.56
CA LYS A 156 -23.26 9.31 8.69
C LYS A 156 -24.13 10.55 8.47
N ALA A 157 -24.30 11.00 7.23
CA ALA A 157 -25.15 12.14 6.89
C ALA A 157 -26.65 11.82 7.03
N ASP A 158 -27.08 10.59 6.72
CA ASP A 158 -28.47 10.16 6.89
C ASP A 158 -28.86 9.87 8.36
N ALA A 159 -27.89 9.48 9.21
CA ALA A 159 -28.14 9.27 10.64
C ALA A 159 -28.43 10.58 11.42
N THR A 160 -28.10 11.75 10.86
CA THR A 160 -28.35 13.05 11.51
C THR A 160 -29.76 13.59 11.21
N LYS A 161 -30.49 13.05 10.22
CA LYS A 161 -31.84 13.52 9.87
C LYS A 161 -32.97 12.69 10.51
N ALA A 162 -32.65 11.54 11.11
CA ALA A 162 -33.63 10.66 11.73
C ALA A 162 -33.89 10.93 13.23
N ASP A 163 -33.10 11.78 13.89
CA ASP A 163 -33.26 12.11 15.32
C ASP A 163 -34.01 13.44 15.55
N ALA A 164 -35.15 13.60 14.88
CA ALA A 164 -36.03 14.75 15.07
C ALA A 164 -37.51 14.38 14.93
N SER A 165 -37.95 13.28 15.56
CA SER A 165 -39.37 13.04 15.88
C SER A 165 -39.56 11.82 16.78
N LYS A 166 -39.36 11.97 18.11
CA LYS A 166 -40.26 11.38 19.13
C LYS A 166 -39.96 11.94 20.54
N PRO A 167 -40.94 12.53 21.25
CA PRO A 167 -40.76 12.94 22.64
C PRO A 167 -40.78 11.77 23.63
N ALA A 168 -39.80 11.81 24.53
CA ALA A 168 -39.74 11.37 25.92
C ALA A 168 -40.74 10.32 26.47
N ALA A 169 -40.19 9.24 27.03
CA ALA A 169 -40.67 8.65 28.28
C ALA A 169 -39.47 8.41 29.22
N LYS A 170 -39.56 9.00 30.43
CA LYS A 170 -38.52 9.06 31.48
C LYS A 170 -38.27 7.69 32.15
N PRO A 171 -37.14 7.53 32.87
CA PRO A 171 -36.54 6.27 33.28
C PRO A 171 -37.07 5.78 34.63
N THR A 172 -36.98 4.46 34.88
CA THR A 172 -36.99 3.93 36.24
C THR A 172 -35.82 2.96 36.44
N THR A 173 -35.00 3.34 37.41
CA THR A 173 -33.94 2.62 38.12
C THR A 173 -34.28 1.20 38.54
N ALA A 174 -33.31 0.28 38.39
CA ALA A 174 -32.99 -0.72 39.41
C ALA A 174 -31.55 -1.24 39.21
N LYS A 175 -30.73 -1.10 40.26
CA LYS A 175 -29.40 -1.73 40.46
C LYS A 175 -29.60 -3.02 41.31
N PRO A 176 -28.57 -3.84 41.57
CA PRO A 176 -28.38 -5.20 41.07
C PRO A 176 -28.70 -6.30 42.10
N ALA A 177 -28.93 -7.53 41.64
CA ALA A 177 -28.93 -8.71 42.50
C ALA A 177 -28.31 -9.90 41.76
N ALA A 178 -27.65 -10.74 42.54
CA ALA A 178 -26.64 -11.70 42.15
C ALA A 178 -27.18 -13.10 41.78
N THR A 179 -26.26 -13.88 41.20
CA THR A 179 -26.04 -15.35 41.37
C THR A 179 -26.93 -16.37 40.67
N SER A 180 -26.23 -17.40 40.17
CA SER A 180 -26.66 -18.77 39.84
C SER A 180 -27.39 -18.89 38.48
N ASP A 181 -27.08 -19.77 37.55
CA ASP A 181 -26.43 -21.08 37.62
C ASP A 181 -25.73 -21.44 36.30
N VAL A 182 -24.78 -22.35 36.45
CA VAL A 182 -24.09 -23.13 35.43
C VAL A 182 -25.08 -24.06 34.73
N GLU A 183 -25.08 -24.11 33.40
CA GLU A 183 -25.50 -25.32 32.68
C GLU A 183 -24.72 -25.40 31.36
N GLN A 184 -23.81 -26.37 31.31
CA GLN A 184 -22.98 -26.73 30.17
C GLN A 184 -23.50 -28.05 29.63
N PRO A 185 -23.79 -28.17 28.32
CA PRO A 185 -23.93 -29.49 27.73
C PRO A 185 -22.92 -29.69 26.58
N ALA A 186 -21.99 -30.60 26.82
CA ALA A 186 -21.40 -31.50 25.83
C ALA A 186 -20.93 -32.76 26.59
N PRO A 187 -20.78 -33.95 25.99
CA PRO A 187 -21.11 -34.41 24.63
C PRO A 187 -22.05 -35.64 24.64
N THR A 188 -22.52 -36.09 23.46
CA THR A 188 -23.15 -37.41 23.32
C THR A 188 -22.29 -38.26 22.37
N GLU A 189 -21.47 -39.13 22.96
CA GLU A 189 -20.98 -40.34 22.30
C GLU A 189 -22.16 -41.30 22.04
N PRO A 190 -22.22 -41.98 20.89
CA PRO A 190 -22.99 -43.21 20.77
C PRO A 190 -22.12 -44.43 21.10
N ASP A 191 -22.64 -45.24 22.01
CA ASP A 191 -22.15 -46.53 22.50
C ASP A 191 -21.88 -47.57 21.39
N THR A 192 -20.68 -48.14 21.50
CA THR A 192 -20.31 -49.57 21.48
C THR A 192 -21.06 -50.60 20.61
N SER A 193 -20.24 -51.32 19.84
CA SER A 193 -20.21 -52.78 19.70
C SER A 193 -21.49 -53.53 19.34
N ASP A 194 -21.54 -54.05 18.11
CA ASP A 194 -22.12 -55.36 17.85
C ASP A 194 -21.24 -56.17 16.89
N THR A 195 -21.18 -57.46 17.22
CA THR A 195 -20.35 -58.53 16.66
C THR A 195 -20.97 -59.11 15.38
N ASN A 196 -20.15 -59.38 14.35
CA ASN A 196 -20.00 -60.64 13.60
C ASN A 196 -19.10 -60.43 12.37
#